data_AF-A0A0F0DN07-F1
#
_entry.id   AF-A0A0F0DN07-F1
#
_cell.length_a   1.000
_cell.length_b   1.000
_cell.length_c   1.000
_cell.angle_alpha   90.00
_cell.angle_beta   90.00
_cell.angle_gamma   90.00
#
_symmetry.space_group_name_H-M   'P 1'
#
loop_
_entity.id
_entity.type
_entity.pdbx_description
1 polymer ?
#
loop_
_entity_poly.entity_id
_entity_poly.type
_entity_poly.pdbx_seq_one_letter_code
_entity_poly.pdbx_strand_id
1 'polypeptide(L)'
;MLSLVLIIAAVCLVTSAAWALWRYPARLTEGAAGESPQGFIRRQVRYQIAFGALAAIVVVLAHQLSPPERARMFSIGALASPVQMEAFGLPHVDGVSWVQGGCLLTLGFGLATLALVFGSLRNIQNWPAFFGKFGFWVIAISAVNALSEELIYRGAIIAVARELWEPSQVALLSAVLFALAHVRGQASGFAVVSGSAVVGWCLAMVTMQTHGLFWAWCAHCVQDVVIFLSFLGAMTDAVQRHDTAQSSGPVA
;
A
#
# COMPACT_ATOMS: atom_id res chain seq x y z
N MET A 1 7.37 -23.21 14.19
CA MET A 1 8.33 -22.16 14.60
C MET A 1 9.35 -21.83 13.51
N LEU A 2 10.11 -22.78 12.96
CA LEU A 2 11.09 -22.50 11.89
C LEU A 2 10.48 -21.78 10.67
N SER A 3 9.33 -22.25 10.17
CA SER A 3 8.63 -21.60 9.04
C SER A 3 8.30 -20.13 9.29
N LEU A 4 7.90 -19.79 10.52
CA LEU A 4 7.58 -18.41 10.90
C LEU A 4 8.85 -17.52 10.90
N VAL A 5 9.96 -18.04 11.41
CA VAL A 5 11.25 -17.32 11.37
C VAL A 5 11.70 -17.08 9.93
N LEU A 6 11.58 -18.10 9.07
CA LEU A 6 11.96 -18.00 7.65
C LEU A 6 11.11 -16.96 6.91
N ILE A 7 9.79 -16.94 7.12
CA ILE A 7 8.93 -15.97 6.42
C ILE A 7 9.17 -14.54 6.92
N ILE A 8 9.37 -14.34 8.22
CA ILE A 8 9.71 -13.02 8.78
C ILE A 8 11.04 -12.54 8.21
N ALA A 9 12.06 -13.40 8.16
CA ALA A 9 13.35 -13.07 7.59
C ALA A 9 13.24 -12.69 6.10
N ALA A 10 12.46 -13.45 5.32
CA ALA A 10 12.20 -13.13 3.92
C ALA A 10 11.49 -11.79 3.73
N VAL A 11 10.45 -11.50 4.52
CA VAL A 11 9.74 -10.21 4.49
C VAL A 11 10.66 -9.05 4.87
N CYS A 12 11.49 -9.21 5.90
CA CYS A 12 12.49 -8.19 6.28
C CYS A 12 13.53 -7.95 5.18
N LEU A 13 14.00 -9.02 4.52
CA LEU A 13 14.94 -8.93 3.39
C LEU A 13 14.31 -8.19 2.20
N VAL A 14 13.08 -8.57 1.83
CA VAL A 14 12.34 -7.92 0.73
C VAL A 14 12.05 -6.47 1.05
N THR A 15 11.67 -6.14 2.29
CA THR A 15 11.48 -4.75 2.72
C THR A 15 12.76 -3.94 2.61
N SER A 16 13.89 -4.53 3.01
CA SER A 16 15.21 -3.89 2.89
C SER A 16 15.62 -3.70 1.42
N ALA A 17 15.35 -4.68 0.57
CA ALA A 17 15.57 -4.59 -0.87
C ALA A 17 14.67 -3.53 -1.51
N ALA A 18 13.40 -3.43 -1.11
CA ALA A 18 12.48 -2.40 -1.56
C ALA A 18 12.99 -1.00 -1.22
N TRP A 19 13.51 -0.77 -0.01
CA TRP A 19 14.15 0.50 0.34
C TRP A 19 15.38 0.80 -0.53
N ALA A 20 16.19 -0.21 -0.85
CA ALA A 20 17.35 -0.05 -1.72
C ALA A 20 16.94 0.30 -3.15
N LEU A 21 15.94 -0.40 -3.69
CA LEU A 21 15.36 -0.17 -5.02
C LEU A 21 14.74 1.23 -5.11
N TRP A 22 13.97 1.64 -4.11
CA TRP A 22 13.37 2.98 -4.05
C TRP A 22 14.42 4.10 -4.09
N ARG A 23 15.55 3.90 -3.42
CA ARG A 23 16.65 4.88 -3.36
C ARG A 23 17.56 4.86 -4.59
N TYR A 24 17.37 3.91 -5.50
CA TYR A 24 18.19 3.77 -6.71
C TYR A 24 17.37 4.21 -7.94
N PRO A 25 17.80 5.21 -8.74
CA PRO A 25 19.12 5.85 -8.82
C PRO A 25 19.20 7.22 -8.13
N ALA A 26 18.33 7.57 -7.19
CA ALA A 26 18.36 8.87 -6.50
C ALA A 26 19.73 9.20 -5.82
N ARG A 27 20.62 8.21 -5.68
CA ARG A 27 22.00 8.36 -5.20
C ARG A 27 23.04 8.68 -6.28
N LEU A 28 22.74 8.52 -7.57
CA LEU A 28 23.76 8.55 -8.63
C LEU A 28 23.68 9.76 -9.57
N THR A 29 22.54 10.43 -9.76
CA THR A 29 22.50 11.59 -10.69
C THR A 29 21.48 12.69 -10.42
N GLU A 30 20.38 12.49 -9.66
CA GLU A 30 19.37 13.53 -9.45
C GLU A 30 18.85 13.47 -8.01
N GLY A 31 19.05 14.54 -7.25
CA GLY A 31 18.37 14.72 -5.98
C GLY A 31 16.86 14.68 -6.21
N ALA A 32 16.10 14.15 -5.25
CA ALA A 32 14.63 14.07 -5.32
C ALA A 32 13.93 15.44 -5.56
N ALA A 33 14.66 16.55 -5.45
CA ALA A 33 14.25 17.87 -5.90
C ALA A 33 14.56 18.05 -7.39
N GLY A 34 13.53 17.95 -8.24
CA GLY A 34 13.63 18.24 -9.68
C GLY A 34 13.14 17.14 -10.63
N GLU A 35 12.69 16.01 -10.10
CA GLU A 35 12.16 14.94 -10.95
C GLU A 35 10.84 15.35 -11.63
N SER A 36 10.77 15.13 -12.94
CA SER A 36 9.53 15.37 -13.71
C SER A 36 8.47 14.30 -13.43
N PRO A 37 7.17 14.61 -13.62
CA PRO A 37 6.10 13.61 -13.49
C PRO A 37 6.33 12.34 -14.34
N GLN A 38 6.90 12.47 -15.55
CA GLN A 38 7.22 11.29 -16.38
C GLN A 38 8.43 10.51 -15.82
N GLY A 39 9.42 11.20 -15.26
CA GLY A 39 10.55 10.58 -14.57
C GLY A 39 10.07 9.71 -13.40
N PHE A 40 9.18 10.27 -12.58
CA PHE A 40 8.56 9.58 -11.45
C PHE A 40 7.81 8.32 -11.90
N ILE A 41 6.93 8.41 -12.91
CA ILE A 41 6.19 7.24 -13.43
C ILE A 41 7.14 6.15 -13.91
N ARG A 42 8.20 6.51 -14.66
CA ARG A 42 9.18 5.53 -15.14
C ARG A 42 9.92 4.85 -14.00
N ARG A 43 10.27 5.59 -12.94
CA ARG A 43 10.88 5.02 -11.74
C ARG A 43 9.90 4.07 -11.05
N GLN A 44 8.63 4.47 -10.91
CA GLN A 44 7.58 3.63 -10.34
C GLN A 44 7.42 2.33 -11.11
N VAL A 45 7.31 2.37 -12.43
CA VAL A 45 7.17 1.14 -13.23
C VAL A 45 8.33 0.17 -12.98
N ARG A 46 9.57 0.67 -12.95
CA ARG A 46 10.75 -0.17 -12.66
C ARG A 46 10.72 -0.73 -11.24
N TYR A 47 10.37 0.11 -10.26
CA TYR A 47 10.20 -0.29 -8.87
C TYR A 47 9.13 -1.38 -8.73
N GLN A 48 7.95 -1.20 -9.33
CA GLN A 48 6.83 -2.14 -9.24
C GLN A 48 7.14 -3.48 -9.90
N ILE A 49 7.89 -3.50 -11.03
CA ILE A 49 8.34 -4.76 -11.64
C ILE A 49 9.27 -5.51 -10.69
N ALA A 50 10.28 -4.84 -10.13
CA ALA A 50 11.23 -5.47 -9.21
C ALA A 50 10.57 -5.90 -7.90
N PHE A 51 9.72 -5.06 -7.33
CA PHE A 51 9.02 -5.32 -6.09
C PHE A 51 7.97 -6.43 -6.25
N GLY A 52 7.24 -6.46 -7.37
CA GLY A 52 6.32 -7.55 -7.71
C GLY A 52 7.04 -8.89 -7.87
N ALA A 53 8.24 -8.91 -8.45
CA ALA A 53 9.05 -10.13 -8.53
C ALA A 53 9.47 -10.63 -7.13
N LEU A 54 9.86 -9.72 -6.23
CA LEU A 54 10.15 -10.06 -4.84
C LEU A 54 8.89 -10.56 -4.09
N ALA A 55 7.74 -9.94 -4.33
CA ALA A 55 6.46 -10.38 -3.79
C ALA A 55 6.13 -11.81 -4.23
N ALA A 56 6.33 -12.12 -5.52
CA ALA A 56 6.11 -13.47 -6.05
C ALA A 56 7.01 -14.51 -5.36
N ILE A 57 8.29 -14.18 -5.11
CA ILE A 57 9.20 -15.06 -4.36
C ILE A 57 8.69 -15.32 -2.94
N VAL A 58 8.23 -14.27 -2.24
CA VAL A 58 7.67 -14.38 -0.89
C VAL A 58 6.39 -15.22 -0.89
N VAL A 59 5.53 -15.08 -1.89
CA VAL A 59 4.30 -15.89 -2.03
C VAL A 59 4.65 -17.36 -2.26
N VAL A 60 5.59 -17.66 -3.16
CA VAL A 60 6.04 -19.04 -3.39
C VAL A 60 6.61 -19.63 -2.12
N LEU A 61 7.48 -18.90 -1.41
CA LEU A 61 8.03 -19.35 -0.13
C LEU A 61 6.91 -19.59 0.90
N ALA A 62 5.98 -18.66 1.07
CA ALA A 62 4.86 -18.81 1.99
C ALA A 62 4.02 -20.04 1.66
N HIS A 63 3.72 -20.27 0.37
CA HIS A 63 2.99 -21.44 -0.09
C HIS A 63 3.71 -22.75 0.25
N GLN A 64 5.04 -22.80 0.14
CA GLN A 64 5.83 -23.99 0.52
C GLN A 64 5.90 -24.18 2.05
N LEU A 65 5.84 -23.08 2.80
CA LEU A 65 5.90 -23.09 4.27
C LEU A 65 4.52 -23.27 4.93
N SER A 66 3.43 -23.20 4.16
CA SER A 66 2.05 -23.29 4.64
C SER A 66 1.33 -24.52 4.08
N PRO A 67 0.46 -25.19 4.86
CA PRO A 67 -0.49 -26.18 4.39
C PRO A 67 -1.38 -25.66 3.24
N PRO A 68 -1.81 -26.54 2.33
CA PRO A 68 -2.56 -26.16 1.13
C PRO A 68 -3.84 -25.37 1.40
N GLU A 69 -4.55 -25.65 2.49
CA GLU A 69 -5.77 -24.94 2.86
C GLU A 69 -5.53 -23.46 3.15
N ARG A 70 -4.32 -23.10 3.60
CA ARG A 70 -3.95 -21.72 3.95
C ARG A 70 -3.36 -20.94 2.78
N ALA A 71 -2.93 -21.61 1.72
CA ALA A 71 -2.66 -20.94 0.45
C ALA A 71 -3.91 -20.23 -0.10
N ARG A 72 -5.12 -20.60 0.36
CA ARG A 72 -6.37 -19.87 0.06
C ARG A 72 -6.35 -18.41 0.52
N MET A 73 -5.45 -18.03 1.43
CA MET A 73 -5.27 -16.62 1.82
C MET A 73 -4.89 -15.73 0.64
N PHE A 74 -4.32 -16.28 -0.44
CA PHE A 74 -4.00 -15.52 -1.66
C PHE A 74 -5.21 -15.39 -2.63
N SER A 75 -6.39 -15.85 -2.23
CA SER A 75 -7.61 -15.79 -3.05
C SER A 75 -8.42 -14.50 -2.84
N ILE A 76 -9.53 -14.36 -3.56
CA ILE A 76 -10.49 -13.27 -3.39
C ILE A 76 -11.14 -13.32 -2.00
N GLY A 77 -11.40 -14.51 -1.46
CA GLY A 77 -12.08 -14.70 -0.17
C GLY A 77 -13.61 -14.68 -0.26
N ALA A 78 -14.25 -14.97 0.88
CA ALA A 78 -15.69 -15.04 1.06
C ALA A 78 -16.29 -13.65 1.31
N LEU A 79 -16.51 -12.87 0.25
CA LEU A 79 -16.92 -11.47 0.36
C LEU A 79 -18.27 -11.24 1.05
N ALA A 80 -19.16 -12.23 1.02
CA ALA A 80 -20.50 -12.15 1.61
C ALA A 80 -20.58 -12.76 3.02
N SER A 81 -19.45 -13.19 3.61
CA SER A 81 -19.49 -13.74 4.98
C SER A 81 -19.84 -12.66 6.01
N PRO A 82 -20.43 -13.04 7.16
CA PRO A 82 -20.73 -12.10 8.23
C PRO A 82 -19.46 -11.43 8.77
N VAL A 83 -19.55 -10.14 9.08
CA VAL A 83 -18.47 -9.40 9.75
C VAL A 83 -18.49 -9.73 11.25
N GLN A 84 -17.33 -10.08 11.81
CA GLN A 84 -17.14 -10.20 13.26
C GLN A 84 -16.58 -8.89 13.80
N MET A 85 -17.48 -8.01 14.20
CA MET A 85 -17.19 -6.65 14.68
C MET A 85 -16.42 -6.64 16.00
N GLU A 86 -16.59 -7.68 16.82
CA GLU A 86 -15.93 -7.85 18.12
C GLU A 86 -14.42 -7.96 17.97
N ALA A 87 -13.97 -8.47 16.82
CA ALA A 87 -12.56 -8.54 16.47
C ALA A 87 -11.92 -7.14 16.34
N PHE A 88 -12.74 -6.11 16.14
CA PHE A 88 -12.37 -4.69 16.11
C PHE A 88 -12.68 -3.96 17.43
N GLY A 89 -13.14 -4.68 18.46
CA GLY A 89 -13.60 -4.09 19.72
C GLY A 89 -14.94 -3.37 19.60
N LEU A 90 -15.70 -3.62 18.52
CA LEU A 90 -17.02 -3.04 18.28
C LEU A 90 -18.13 -4.02 18.73
N PRO A 91 -19.32 -3.53 19.13
CA PRO A 91 -20.45 -4.38 19.45
C PRO A 91 -20.85 -5.28 18.26
N HIS A 92 -21.40 -6.46 18.56
CA HIS A 92 -22.00 -7.31 17.55
C HIS A 92 -23.08 -6.55 16.78
N VAL A 93 -23.12 -6.72 15.46
CA VAL A 93 -24.18 -6.18 14.61
C VAL A 93 -24.65 -7.28 13.66
N ASP A 94 -25.89 -7.72 13.86
CA ASP A 94 -26.49 -8.74 13.03
C ASP A 94 -26.69 -8.27 11.58
N GLY A 95 -26.55 -9.21 10.64
CA GLY A 95 -26.89 -8.99 9.23
C GLY A 95 -25.90 -8.15 8.42
N VAL A 96 -24.75 -7.76 9.00
CA VAL A 96 -23.69 -7.04 8.27
C VAL A 96 -22.74 -8.03 7.61
N SER A 97 -22.62 -7.96 6.29
CA SER A 97 -21.69 -8.77 5.51
C SER A 97 -20.41 -8.01 5.18
N TRP A 98 -19.35 -8.76 4.81
CA TRP A 98 -18.10 -8.16 4.33
C TRP A 98 -18.26 -7.35 3.05
N VAL A 99 -19.35 -7.48 2.29
CA VAL A 99 -19.67 -6.56 1.20
C VAL A 99 -19.88 -5.15 1.72
N GLN A 100 -20.67 -5.01 2.79
CA GLN A 100 -20.95 -3.72 3.41
C GLN A 100 -19.75 -3.23 4.22
N GLY A 101 -19.20 -4.11 5.07
CA GLY A 101 -18.06 -3.79 5.92
C GLY A 101 -16.82 -3.41 5.11
N GLY A 102 -16.52 -4.15 4.04
CA GLY A 102 -15.41 -3.88 3.15
C GLY A 102 -15.57 -2.59 2.34
N CYS A 103 -16.78 -2.27 1.86
CA CYS A 103 -17.08 -0.98 1.24
C CYS A 103 -16.83 0.18 2.21
N LEU A 104 -17.39 0.09 3.44
CA LEU A 104 -17.23 1.11 4.46
C LEU A 104 -15.77 1.31 4.85
N LEU A 105 -15.02 0.21 5.01
CA LEU A 105 -13.60 0.24 5.32
C LEU A 105 -12.79 0.90 4.19
N THR A 106 -13.08 0.55 2.93
CA THR A 106 -12.42 1.13 1.75
C THR A 106 -12.67 2.64 1.66
N LEU A 107 -13.93 3.06 1.84
CA LEU A 107 -14.30 4.48 1.85
C LEU A 107 -13.67 5.21 3.04
N GLY A 108 -13.72 4.62 4.23
CA GLY A 108 -13.18 5.21 5.45
C GLY A 108 -11.68 5.47 5.36
N PHE A 109 -10.90 4.47 4.93
CA PHE A 109 -9.46 4.64 4.75
C PHE A 109 -9.10 5.57 3.58
N GLY A 110 -9.88 5.53 2.48
CA GLY A 110 -9.73 6.48 1.38
C GLY A 110 -9.93 7.92 1.82
N LEU A 111 -10.99 8.21 2.59
CA LEU A 111 -11.28 9.53 3.14
C LEU A 111 -10.24 9.99 4.16
N ALA A 112 -9.80 9.10 5.05
CA ALA A 112 -8.74 9.40 6.00
C ALA A 112 -7.43 9.78 5.28
N THR A 113 -7.06 9.01 4.25
CA THR A 113 -5.87 9.31 3.44
C THR A 113 -6.03 10.61 2.67
N LEU A 114 -7.21 10.85 2.09
CA LEU A 114 -7.54 12.11 1.42
C LEU A 114 -7.36 13.30 2.35
N ALA A 115 -7.84 13.23 3.59
CA ALA A 115 -7.66 14.29 4.58
C ALA A 115 -6.18 14.57 4.87
N LEU A 116 -5.35 13.52 4.95
CA LEU A 116 -3.90 13.66 5.19
C LEU A 116 -3.16 14.36 4.03
N VAL A 117 -3.56 14.10 2.78
CA VAL A 117 -2.85 14.63 1.60
C VAL A 117 -3.60 15.75 0.87
N PHE A 118 -4.70 16.25 1.44
CA PHE A 118 -5.61 17.19 0.79
C PHE A 118 -4.89 18.44 0.24
N GLY A 119 -3.92 18.97 1.00
CA GLY A 119 -3.15 20.15 0.60
C GLY A 119 -2.45 19.99 -0.76
N SER A 120 -1.86 18.82 -1.02
CA SER A 120 -1.16 18.55 -2.28
C SER A 120 -2.10 18.40 -3.47
N LEU A 121 -3.32 17.91 -3.25
CA LEU A 121 -4.31 17.75 -4.32
C LEU A 121 -4.88 19.08 -4.81
N ARG A 122 -4.89 20.11 -3.95
CA ARG A 122 -5.29 21.48 -4.34
C ARG A 122 -4.36 22.12 -5.38
N ASN A 123 -3.18 21.55 -5.57
CA ASN A 123 -2.20 22.01 -6.55
C ASN A 123 -2.57 21.59 -7.99
N ILE A 124 -3.54 20.68 -8.17
CA ILE A 124 -4.02 20.26 -9.48
C ILE A 124 -5.05 21.28 -9.98
N GLN A 125 -4.63 22.16 -10.90
CA GLN A 125 -5.50 23.22 -11.43
C GLN A 125 -6.46 22.74 -12.54
N ASN A 126 -6.05 21.77 -13.36
CA ASN A 126 -6.85 21.25 -14.47
C ASN A 126 -6.97 19.72 -14.38
N TRP A 127 -8.01 19.26 -13.67
CA TRP A 127 -8.28 17.85 -13.44
C TRP A 127 -8.50 17.04 -14.73
N PRO A 128 -9.28 17.49 -15.72
CA PRO A 128 -9.43 16.75 -16.98
C PRO A 128 -8.10 16.49 -17.70
N ALA A 129 -7.26 17.52 -17.85
CA ALA A 129 -5.95 17.37 -18.48
C ALA A 129 -5.01 16.47 -17.67
N PHE A 130 -5.03 16.61 -16.34
CA PHE A 130 -4.25 15.78 -15.44
C PHE A 130 -4.65 14.30 -15.56
N PHE A 131 -5.94 13.98 -15.49
CA PHE A 131 -6.42 12.60 -15.63
C PHE A 131 -6.17 12.02 -17.01
N GLY A 132 -6.35 12.81 -18.07
CA GLY A 132 -6.03 12.38 -19.43
C GLY A 132 -4.56 11.99 -19.60
N LYS A 133 -3.65 12.66 -18.87
CA LYS A 133 -2.20 12.41 -18.95
C LYS A 133 -1.71 11.32 -17.99
N PHE A 134 -2.25 11.27 -16.76
CA PHE A 134 -1.69 10.48 -15.67
C PHE A 134 -2.65 9.46 -15.05
N GLY A 135 -3.96 9.54 -15.33
CA GLY A 135 -4.99 8.74 -14.65
C GLY A 135 -4.77 7.24 -14.78
N PHE A 136 -4.43 6.75 -15.98
CA PHE A 136 -4.10 5.33 -16.19
C PHE A 136 -2.93 4.88 -15.30
N TRP A 137 -1.85 5.66 -15.27
CA TRP A 137 -0.65 5.32 -14.51
C TRP A 137 -0.89 5.32 -13.01
N VAL A 138 -1.66 6.29 -12.50
CA VAL A 138 -2.07 6.34 -11.10
C VAL A 138 -2.79 5.06 -10.71
N ILE A 139 -3.80 4.64 -11.47
CA ILE A 139 -4.58 3.44 -11.17
C ILE A 139 -3.71 2.19 -11.26
N ALA A 140 -2.93 2.03 -12.34
CA ALA A 140 -2.12 0.85 -12.56
C ALA A 140 -1.03 0.67 -11.49
N ILE A 141 -0.30 1.74 -11.17
CA ILE A 141 0.77 1.70 -10.15
C ILE A 141 0.17 1.43 -8.77
N SER A 142 -0.95 2.08 -8.43
CA SER A 142 -1.63 1.87 -7.13
C SER A 142 -2.11 0.44 -6.97
N ALA A 143 -2.72 -0.14 -8.01
CA ALA A 143 -3.23 -1.50 -7.96
C ALA A 143 -2.10 -2.54 -7.77
N VAL A 144 -0.98 -2.37 -8.48
CA VAL A 144 0.19 -3.27 -8.39
C VAL A 144 0.94 -3.09 -7.08
N ASN A 145 1.08 -1.85 -6.61
CA ASN A 145 1.74 -1.55 -5.33
C ASN A 145 0.95 -2.20 -4.18
N ALA A 146 -0.33 -1.86 -4.06
CA ALA A 146 -1.22 -2.42 -3.04
C ALA A 146 -1.21 -3.95 -3.08
N LEU A 147 -1.32 -4.56 -4.27
CA LEU A 147 -1.30 -6.02 -4.40
C LEU A 147 0.02 -6.62 -3.90
N SER A 148 1.16 -6.05 -4.29
CA SER A 148 2.47 -6.55 -3.87
C SER A 148 2.63 -6.48 -2.35
N GLU A 149 2.21 -5.38 -1.74
CA GLU A 149 2.27 -5.21 -0.28
C GLU A 149 1.28 -6.10 0.48
N GLU A 150 0.07 -6.31 -0.06
CA GLU A 150 -0.90 -7.27 0.49
C GLU A 150 -0.34 -8.71 0.47
N LEU A 151 0.27 -9.11 -0.64
CA LEU A 151 0.86 -10.45 -0.78
C LEU A 151 1.99 -10.68 0.24
N ILE A 152 2.86 -9.69 0.44
CA ILE A 152 4.03 -9.79 1.32
C ILE A 152 3.63 -9.71 2.80
N TYR A 153 2.95 -8.63 3.19
CA TYR A 153 2.79 -8.33 4.62
C TYR A 153 1.56 -8.98 5.22
N ARG A 154 0.57 -9.38 4.40
CA ARG A 154 -0.66 -10.02 4.85
C ARG A 154 -0.70 -11.47 4.41
N GLY A 155 -0.84 -11.74 3.11
CA GLY A 155 -1.02 -13.09 2.56
C GLY A 155 0.03 -14.07 3.09
N ALA A 156 1.31 -13.74 2.92
CA ALA A 156 2.42 -14.60 3.35
C ALA A 156 2.52 -14.75 4.87
N ILE A 157 2.39 -13.66 5.63
CA ILE A 157 2.46 -13.68 7.10
C ILE A 157 1.30 -14.49 7.68
N ILE A 158 0.07 -14.25 7.22
CA ILE A 158 -1.13 -14.94 7.68
C ILE A 158 -1.08 -16.43 7.30
N ALA A 159 -0.68 -16.77 6.07
CA ALA A 159 -0.60 -18.17 5.65
C ALA A 159 0.32 -19.03 6.55
N VAL A 160 1.40 -18.45 7.04
CA VAL A 160 2.41 -19.15 7.86
C VAL A 160 2.13 -19.04 9.37
N ALA A 161 1.74 -17.86 9.87
CA ALA A 161 1.68 -17.60 11.31
C ALA A 161 0.41 -18.12 12.01
N ARG A 162 -0.70 -18.33 11.28
CA ARG A 162 -2.02 -18.61 11.88
C ARG A 162 -2.16 -19.93 12.62
N GLU A 163 -1.25 -20.87 12.42
CA GLU A 163 -1.22 -22.12 13.18
C GLU A 163 -0.55 -21.98 14.55
N LEU A 164 0.24 -20.94 14.71
CA LEU A 164 1.10 -20.78 15.87
C LEU A 164 0.52 -19.77 16.85
N TRP A 165 -0.19 -18.77 16.33
CA TRP A 165 -0.63 -17.58 17.07
C TRP A 165 -2.10 -17.24 16.84
N GLU A 166 -2.67 -16.59 17.85
CA GLU A 166 -4.03 -16.05 17.83
C GLU A 166 -4.21 -14.97 16.74
N PRO A 167 -5.44 -14.75 16.24
CA PRO A 167 -5.67 -13.80 15.14
C PRO A 167 -5.10 -12.41 15.44
N SER A 168 -5.30 -11.91 16.65
CA SER A 168 -4.81 -10.58 17.08
C SER A 168 -3.28 -10.49 17.06
N GLN A 169 -2.57 -11.55 17.43
CA GLN A 169 -1.11 -11.62 17.41
C GLN A 169 -0.58 -11.63 15.97
N VAL A 170 -1.23 -12.39 15.08
CA VAL A 170 -0.86 -12.41 13.65
C VAL A 170 -1.15 -11.06 12.99
N ALA A 171 -2.29 -10.44 13.30
CA ALA A 171 -2.62 -9.10 12.82
C ALA A 171 -1.62 -8.05 13.31
N LEU A 172 -1.19 -8.14 14.58
CA LEU A 172 -0.16 -7.26 15.12
C LEU A 172 1.19 -7.44 14.43
N LEU A 173 1.62 -8.68 14.16
CA LEU A 173 2.86 -8.95 13.42
C LEU A 173 2.79 -8.35 12.00
N SER A 174 1.70 -8.60 11.28
CA SER A 174 1.43 -8.02 9.95
C SER A 174 1.50 -6.50 9.99
N ALA A 175 0.81 -5.88 10.95
CA ALA A 175 0.79 -4.43 11.16
C ALA A 175 2.18 -3.84 11.41
N VAL A 176 2.97 -4.45 12.30
CA VAL A 176 4.33 -3.99 12.62
C VAL A 176 5.24 -4.07 11.41
N LEU A 177 5.24 -5.21 10.69
CA LEU A 177 6.08 -5.37 9.50
C LEU A 177 5.71 -4.36 8.40
N PHE A 178 4.40 -4.15 8.21
CA PHE A 178 3.89 -3.17 7.25
C PHE A 178 4.24 -1.72 7.64
N ALA A 179 4.06 -1.34 8.90
CA ALA A 179 4.44 -0.02 9.40
C ALA A 179 5.96 0.22 9.29
N LEU A 180 6.77 -0.81 9.59
CA LEU A 180 8.22 -0.72 9.43
C LEU A 180 8.61 -0.44 7.98
N ALA A 181 7.96 -1.07 7.00
CA ALA A 181 8.21 -0.81 5.58
C ALA A 181 8.06 0.67 5.21
N HIS A 182 7.19 1.40 5.90
CA HIS A 182 6.91 2.83 5.68
C HIS A 182 7.90 3.77 6.37
N VAL A 183 8.78 3.29 7.25
CA VAL A 183 9.78 4.14 7.93
C VAL A 183 10.73 4.80 6.93
N ARG A 184 11.03 4.12 5.83
CA ARG A 184 11.90 4.62 4.74
C ARG A 184 11.24 4.51 3.35
N GLY A 185 9.93 4.31 3.34
CA GLY A 185 9.14 4.19 2.13
C GLY A 185 8.92 5.51 1.40
N GLN A 186 8.15 5.45 0.33
CA GLN A 186 7.81 6.61 -0.49
C GLN A 186 6.96 7.63 0.27
N ALA A 187 5.91 7.18 0.95
CA ALA A 187 5.25 7.94 2.00
C ALA A 187 5.92 7.60 3.34
N SER A 188 6.41 8.60 4.06
CA SER A 188 7.13 8.42 5.33
C SER A 188 6.81 9.55 6.30
N GLY A 189 7.28 9.39 7.54
CA GLY A 189 6.99 10.31 8.64
C GLY A 189 6.10 9.66 9.70
N PHE A 190 6.06 10.25 10.90
CA PHE A 190 5.42 9.65 12.06
C PHE A 190 3.93 9.34 11.82
N ALA A 191 3.17 10.30 11.28
CA ALA A 191 1.75 10.13 10.99
C ALA A 191 1.48 8.97 10.01
N VAL A 192 2.31 8.85 8.96
CA VAL A 192 2.20 7.75 7.98
C VAL A 192 2.51 6.42 8.65
N VAL A 193 3.63 6.30 9.37
CA VAL A 193 4.02 5.03 10.01
C VAL A 193 2.99 4.57 11.04
N SER A 194 2.49 5.48 11.88
CA SER A 194 1.43 5.16 12.84
C SER A 194 0.12 4.79 12.16
N GLY A 195 -0.28 5.52 11.12
CA GLY A 195 -1.45 5.21 10.29
C GLY A 195 -1.34 3.84 9.64
N SER A 196 -0.18 3.52 9.04
CA SER A 196 0.11 2.23 8.44
C SER A 196 -0.01 1.09 9.45
N ALA A 197 0.40 1.28 10.72
CA ALA A 197 0.20 0.25 11.74
C ALA A 197 -1.29 -0.05 11.99
N VAL A 198 -2.12 1.00 12.12
CA VAL A 198 -3.57 0.84 12.32
C VAL A 198 -4.23 0.19 11.09
N VAL A 199 -3.94 0.70 9.90
CA VAL A 199 -4.44 0.15 8.64
C VAL A 199 -4.01 -1.31 8.49
N GLY A 200 -2.72 -1.61 8.65
CA GLY A 200 -2.17 -2.95 8.51
C GLY A 200 -2.79 -3.96 9.47
N TRP A 201 -3.12 -3.53 10.69
CA TRP A 201 -3.86 -4.38 11.64
C TRP A 201 -5.28 -4.66 11.16
N CYS A 202 -6.03 -3.62 10.79
CA CYS A 202 -7.40 -3.78 10.28
C CYS A 202 -7.46 -4.66 9.04
N LEU A 203 -6.56 -4.43 8.08
CA LEU A 203 -6.52 -5.20 6.83
C LEU A 203 -6.17 -6.67 7.07
N ALA A 204 -5.27 -6.96 8.00
CA ALA A 204 -4.98 -8.34 8.39
C ALA A 204 -6.21 -9.04 9.01
N MET A 205 -6.96 -8.35 9.86
CA MET A 205 -8.20 -8.88 10.45
C MET A 205 -9.24 -9.19 9.37
N VAL A 206 -9.44 -8.27 8.41
CA VAL A 206 -10.34 -8.46 7.27
C VAL A 206 -9.92 -9.69 6.45
N THR A 207 -8.63 -9.82 6.13
CA THR A 207 -8.10 -10.96 5.37
C THR A 207 -8.35 -12.29 6.09
N MET A 208 -8.17 -12.34 7.40
CA MET A 208 -8.44 -13.57 8.17
C MET A 208 -9.92 -13.92 8.23
N GLN A 209 -10.81 -12.92 8.42
CA GLN A 209 -12.26 -13.18 8.49
C GLN A 209 -12.86 -13.56 7.12
N THR A 210 -12.31 -13.03 6.04
CA THR A 210 -12.77 -13.31 4.67
C THR A 210 -12.01 -14.45 4.01
N HIS A 211 -10.91 -14.93 4.59
CA HIS A 211 -10.00 -15.90 3.99
C HIS A 211 -9.49 -15.47 2.59
N GLY A 212 -9.26 -14.17 2.38
CA GLY A 212 -8.77 -13.64 1.11
C GLY A 212 -8.31 -12.19 1.17
N LEU A 213 -7.66 -11.74 0.10
CA LEU A 213 -7.02 -10.42 0.04
C LEU A 213 -7.91 -9.33 -0.56
N PHE A 214 -9.07 -9.66 -1.12
CA PHE A 214 -9.83 -8.72 -1.95
C PHE A 214 -10.12 -7.38 -1.23
N TRP A 215 -10.72 -7.43 -0.04
CA TRP A 215 -11.06 -6.20 0.69
C TRP A 215 -9.84 -5.46 1.21
N ALA A 216 -8.78 -6.18 1.59
CA ALA A 216 -7.53 -5.58 1.99
C ALA A 216 -6.87 -4.84 0.82
N TRP A 217 -6.83 -5.49 -0.35
CA TRP A 217 -6.32 -4.92 -1.59
C TRP A 217 -7.15 -3.73 -2.06
N CYS A 218 -8.49 -3.81 -2.07
CA CYS A 218 -9.35 -2.69 -2.48
C CYS A 218 -9.13 -1.46 -1.58
N ALA A 219 -9.16 -1.66 -0.26
CA ALA A 219 -8.97 -0.59 0.70
C ALA A 219 -7.58 0.06 0.57
N HIS A 220 -6.55 -0.75 0.37
CA HIS A 220 -5.19 -0.25 0.18
C HIS A 220 -5.02 0.46 -1.17
N CYS A 221 -5.50 -0.14 -2.26
CA CYS A 221 -5.42 0.43 -3.60
C CYS A 221 -6.07 1.82 -3.67
N VAL A 222 -7.22 2.04 -3.01
CA VAL A 222 -7.85 3.37 -2.95
C VAL A 222 -6.98 4.38 -2.21
N GLN A 223 -6.31 3.99 -1.13
CA GLN A 223 -5.36 4.86 -0.43
C GLN A 223 -4.18 5.23 -1.35
N ASP A 224 -3.63 4.23 -2.04
CA ASP A 224 -2.53 4.44 -2.98
C ASP A 224 -2.92 5.36 -4.14
N VAL A 225 -4.13 5.22 -4.69
CA VAL A 225 -4.64 6.14 -5.72
C VAL A 225 -4.58 7.58 -5.22
N VAL A 226 -5.09 7.83 -4.01
CA VAL A 226 -5.08 9.18 -3.40
C VAL A 226 -3.65 9.69 -3.17
N ILE A 227 -2.74 8.83 -2.72
CA ILE A 227 -1.33 9.16 -2.48
C ILE A 227 -0.59 9.47 -3.80
N PHE A 228 -0.76 8.65 -4.85
CA PHE A 228 -0.12 8.86 -6.14
C PHE A 228 -0.66 10.10 -6.87
N LEU A 229 -1.96 10.39 -6.74
CA LEU A 229 -2.53 11.67 -7.19
C LEU A 229 -1.83 12.85 -6.51
N SER A 230 -1.64 12.77 -5.18
CA SER A 230 -0.99 13.82 -4.39
C SER A 230 0.46 14.06 -4.83
N PHE A 231 1.25 12.99 -5.02
CA PHE A 231 2.64 13.13 -5.47
C PHE A 231 2.75 13.78 -6.86
N LEU A 232 1.97 13.28 -7.83
CA LEU A 232 1.99 13.83 -9.18
C LEU A 232 1.45 15.26 -9.23
N GLY A 233 0.41 15.57 -8.45
CA GLY A 233 -0.14 16.93 -8.33
C GLY A 233 0.88 17.93 -7.79
N ALA A 234 1.60 17.56 -6.73
CA ALA A 234 2.68 18.37 -6.18
C ALA A 234 3.82 18.59 -7.19
N MET A 235 4.19 17.57 -7.97
CA MET A 235 5.22 17.69 -9.01
C MET A 235 4.78 18.59 -10.17
N THR A 236 3.53 18.49 -10.62
CA THR A 236 3.03 19.33 -11.71
C THR A 236 3.04 20.81 -11.35
N ASP A 237 2.67 21.15 -10.12
CA ASP A 237 2.69 22.53 -9.63
C ASP A 237 4.11 23.06 -9.43
N ALA A 238 5.04 22.23 -8.95
CA ALA A 238 6.45 22.61 -8.85
C ALA A 238 7.07 22.98 -10.21
N VAL A 239 6.75 22.21 -11.26
CA VAL A 239 7.19 22.51 -12.64
C VAL A 239 6.58 23.82 -13.13
N GLN A 240 5.27 24.02 -12.93
CA GLN A 240 4.58 25.24 -13.36
C GLN A 240 5.14 26.50 -12.69
N ARG A 241 5.43 26.44 -11.38
CA ARG A 241 6.03 27.55 -10.63
C ARG A 241 7.44 27.90 -11.11
N HIS A 242 8.24 26.90 -11.47
CA HIS A 242 9.57 27.12 -12.02
C HIS A 242 9.51 27.81 -13.39
N ASP A 243 8.62 27.37 -14.29
CA ASP A 243 8.47 27.96 -15.62
C ASP A 243 7.94 29.41 -15.58
N THR A 244 7.03 29.71 -14.64
CA THR A 244 6.54 31.10 -14.43
C THR A 244 7.63 32.02 -13.87
N ALA A 245 8.47 31.53 -12.96
CA ALA A 245 9.60 32.31 -12.45
C ALA A 245 10.66 32.61 -13.52
N GLN A 246 10.92 31.68 -14.45
CA GLN A 246 11.87 31.90 -15.54
C GLN A 246 11.33 32.85 -16.63
N SER A 247 10.02 32.81 -16.91
CA SER A 247 9.38 33.68 -17.91
C SER A 247 9.11 35.11 -17.44
N SER A 248 9.22 35.38 -16.13
CA SER A 248 9.05 36.71 -15.52
C SER A 248 10.37 37.40 -15.17
N GLY A 249 11.50 36.96 -15.77
CA GLY A 249 12.80 37.60 -15.62
C GLY A 249 12.79 39.11 -15.94
N PRO A 250 13.72 39.90 -15.38
CA PRO A 250 13.64 41.35 -15.37
C PRO A 250 13.52 41.89 -16.80
N VAL A 251 12.43 42.63 -17.05
CA VAL A 251 12.28 43.44 -18.24
C VAL A 251 13.43 44.45 -18.23
N ALA A 252 14.38 44.26 -19.14
CA ALA A 252 15.51 45.17 -19.36
C ALA A 252 15.01 46.51 -19.94
#